data_AF-A0A524ISR3-F1
#
_entry.id   AF-A0A524ISR3-F1
#
_cell.length_a   1.000
_cell.length_b   1.000
_cell.length_c   1.000
_cell.angle_alpha   90.00
_cell.angle_beta   90.00
_cell.angle_gamma   90.00
#
_symmetry.space_group_name_H-M   'P 1'
#
loop_
_entity.id
_entity.type
_entity.pdbx_description
1 polymer ?
#
loop_
_entity_poly.entity_id
_entity_poly.type
_entity_poly.pdbx_seq_one_letter_code
_entity_poly.pdbx_strand_id
1 'polypeptide(L)'
;MMKPQSLGLGVLFLVGLISSGCDSAQYGESTPTEPKSESALMLTTEPPAAGEPSTMEGALLATAGSAGAKENDEGVTHFQQKHWDVAQEHFTKALAINPDLPEGQYNLALALDKLGNHGEATNHFKMALNLAPEDPRIKDSGILKAHVGG
;
A
#
# COMPACT_ATOMS: atom_id res chain seq x y z
N MET A 1 32.76 -43.52 28.60
CA MET A 1 31.58 -42.70 28.25
C MET A 1 30.73 -43.49 27.26
N MET A 2 29.76 -44.29 27.75
CA MET A 2 28.85 -45.09 26.92
C MET A 2 27.44 -44.94 27.53
N LYS A 3 26.47 -44.47 26.75
CA LYS A 3 25.06 -44.49 27.14
C LYS A 3 24.40 -45.73 26.52
N PRO A 4 23.75 -46.59 27.33
CA PRO A 4 23.02 -47.74 26.81
C PRO A 4 21.67 -47.33 26.21
N GLN A 5 21.20 -48.26 25.37
CA GLN A 5 20.11 -48.16 24.41
C GLN A 5 18.71 -48.26 25.05
N SER A 6 17.77 -47.74 24.29
CA SER A 6 16.31 -47.90 24.35
C SER A 6 15.84 -49.31 24.74
N LEU A 7 14.88 -49.40 25.67
CA LEU A 7 13.76 -50.35 25.60
C LEU A 7 12.66 -49.93 26.58
N GLY A 8 11.44 -49.79 26.08
CA GLY A 8 10.26 -49.46 26.88
C GLY A 8 8.99 -49.66 26.06
N LEU A 9 8.75 -50.92 25.69
CA LEU A 9 7.57 -51.38 24.97
C LEU A 9 6.33 -51.22 25.88
N GLY A 10 5.36 -50.43 25.44
CA GLY A 10 4.05 -50.29 26.08
C GLY A 10 2.95 -50.39 25.02
N VAL A 11 2.56 -51.62 24.69
CA VAL A 11 1.39 -51.95 23.87
C VAL A 11 0.30 -52.46 24.82
N LEU A 12 -0.89 -51.86 24.74
CA LEU A 12 -2.24 -52.37 25.09
C LEU A 12 -3.15 -51.12 25.22
N PHE A 13 -4.33 -50.97 24.62
CA PHE A 13 -5.43 -51.92 24.39
C PHE A 13 -6.38 -51.40 23.30
N LEU A 14 -6.91 -52.36 22.53
CA LEU A 14 -8.19 -52.43 21.78
C LEU A 14 -9.19 -51.27 21.86
N VAL A 15 -9.78 -50.89 20.72
CA VAL A 15 -11.22 -50.90 20.31
C VAL A 15 -11.22 -50.35 18.86
N GLY A 16 -11.89 -50.83 17.82
CA GLY A 16 -12.99 -51.77 17.59
C GLY A 16 -13.56 -51.35 16.23
N LEU A 17 -13.71 -52.31 15.30
CA LEU A 17 -14.31 -52.08 13.98
C LEU A 17 -15.74 -51.56 14.14
N ILE A 18 -16.10 -50.47 13.46
CA ILE A 18 -17.51 -50.12 13.25
C ILE A 18 -17.71 -49.66 11.81
N SER A 19 -18.69 -50.32 11.22
CA SER A 19 -19.21 -50.24 9.87
C SER A 19 -19.72 -48.86 9.44
N SER A 20 -19.80 -48.73 8.12
CA SER A 20 -20.70 -47.87 7.36
C SER A 20 -22.00 -47.48 8.05
N GLY A 21 -22.38 -46.20 7.91
CA GLY A 21 -23.74 -45.73 8.18
C GLY A 21 -23.86 -44.23 7.89
N CYS A 22 -24.43 -43.89 6.74
CA CYS A 22 -24.99 -42.58 6.47
C CYS A 22 -26.00 -42.21 7.56
N ASP A 23 -25.96 -41.01 8.10
CA ASP A 23 -27.11 -40.45 8.82
C ASP A 23 -27.30 -38.97 8.47
N SER A 24 -28.56 -38.64 8.21
CA SER A 24 -29.05 -37.37 7.67
C SER A 24 -29.88 -36.67 8.75
N ALA A 25 -30.03 -35.35 8.61
CA ALA A 25 -30.81 -34.44 9.46
C ALA A 25 -30.11 -34.04 10.79
N GLN A 26 -30.21 -32.81 11.30
CA GLN A 26 -31.38 -31.92 11.33
C GLN A 26 -31.00 -30.46 11.72
N TYR A 27 -31.54 -29.49 10.96
CA TYR A 27 -32.17 -28.19 11.31
C TYR A 27 -31.47 -27.02 12.07
N GLY A 28 -31.59 -25.84 11.44
CA GLY A 28 -32.07 -24.55 11.99
C GLY A 28 -30.99 -23.60 12.55
N GLU A 29 -31.01 -22.27 12.42
CA GLU A 29 -31.83 -21.28 11.71
C GLU A 29 -31.16 -19.91 11.95
N SER A 30 -31.03 -19.06 10.92
CA SER A 30 -31.16 -17.58 10.98
C SER A 30 -30.57 -16.90 9.73
N THR A 31 -31.42 -16.45 8.83
CA THR A 31 -31.24 -15.18 8.09
C THR A 31 -31.90 -14.07 8.93
N PRO A 32 -31.80 -12.73 8.66
CA PRO A 32 -31.38 -12.00 7.44
C PRO A 32 -30.35 -10.88 7.77
N THR A 33 -29.73 -10.14 6.83
CA THR A 33 -30.32 -9.06 6.01
C THR A 33 -29.29 -8.49 5.03
N GLU A 34 -29.66 -8.34 3.75
CA GLU A 34 -29.24 -7.17 2.98
C GLU A 34 -30.14 -5.97 3.35
N PRO A 35 -29.65 -4.73 3.19
CA PRO A 35 -30.24 -3.92 2.11
C PRO A 35 -29.22 -3.11 1.28
N LYS A 36 -29.32 -3.28 -0.04
CA LYS A 36 -29.37 -2.25 -1.09
C LYS A 36 -28.91 -0.83 -0.73
N SER A 37 -27.86 -0.37 -1.41
CA SER A 37 -27.96 0.86 -2.21
C SER A 37 -26.98 0.81 -3.38
N GLU A 38 -27.46 0.27 -4.50
CA GLU A 38 -27.09 0.85 -5.79
C GLU A 38 -27.68 2.26 -5.82
N SER A 39 -26.82 3.25 -6.03
CA SER A 39 -27.22 4.47 -6.71
C SER A 39 -26.23 4.69 -7.82
N ALA A 40 -26.70 4.34 -9.01
CA ALA A 40 -26.06 4.66 -10.27
C ALA A 40 -25.80 6.17 -10.35
N LEU A 41 -24.54 6.52 -10.53
CA LEU A 41 -24.18 7.48 -11.56
C LEU A 41 -23.21 6.78 -12.50
N MET A 42 -23.75 6.33 -13.63
CA MET A 42 -23.00 6.38 -14.87
C MET A 42 -22.57 7.84 -15.04
N LEU A 43 -21.31 8.15 -14.70
CA LEU A 43 -20.64 9.26 -15.33
C LEU A 43 -19.70 8.62 -16.34
N THR A 44 -20.08 8.80 -17.59
CA THR A 44 -19.27 8.61 -18.78
C THR A 44 -17.80 8.87 -18.46
N THR A 45 -16.94 7.87 -18.60
CA THR A 45 -15.52 8.14 -18.82
C THR A 45 -15.43 8.69 -20.24
N GLU A 46 -15.74 9.97 -20.38
CA GLU A 46 -15.16 10.78 -21.43
C GLU A 46 -13.65 10.54 -21.37
N PRO A 47 -12.97 10.23 -22.50
CA PRO A 47 -11.51 10.23 -22.49
C PRO A 47 -11.09 11.62 -21.99
N PRO A 48 -10.12 11.74 -21.06
CA PRO A 48 -9.75 13.04 -20.51
C PRO A 48 -9.43 13.96 -21.69
N ALA A 49 -10.34 14.91 -21.90
CA ALA A 49 -10.19 15.95 -22.87
C ALA A 49 -8.84 16.60 -22.59
N ALA A 50 -8.00 16.69 -23.60
CA ALA A 50 -6.82 17.52 -23.57
C ALA A 50 -7.28 18.93 -23.13
N GLY A 51 -6.99 19.28 -21.89
CA GLY A 51 -7.46 20.49 -21.23
C GLY A 51 -6.47 20.93 -20.15
N GLU A 52 -5.61 21.87 -20.56
CA GLU A 52 -4.85 22.85 -19.77
C GLU A 52 -3.75 22.35 -18.78
N PRO A 53 -2.45 22.67 -19.02
CA PRO A 53 -1.38 22.45 -18.06
C PRO A 53 -1.32 23.59 -17.05
N SER A 54 -1.86 23.43 -15.84
CA SER A 54 -1.67 24.38 -14.73
C SER A 54 -2.04 23.70 -13.41
N THR A 55 -1.10 23.59 -12.46
CA THR A 55 -1.25 23.03 -11.09
C THR A 55 -1.48 21.52 -10.98
N MET A 56 -0.44 20.70 -11.29
CA MET A 56 -0.39 19.30 -10.84
C MET A 56 0.22 19.20 -9.41
N GLU A 57 -0.40 19.81 -8.41
CA GLU A 57 -0.02 19.57 -7.01
C GLU A 57 -0.57 18.21 -6.55
N GLY A 58 0.13 17.13 -6.93
CA GLY A 58 -0.22 15.76 -6.55
C GLY A 58 0.98 14.84 -6.50
N ALA A 59 0.79 13.64 -5.95
CA ALA A 59 1.83 12.61 -5.93
C ALA A 59 2.19 12.18 -7.37
N LEU A 60 3.48 11.98 -7.61
CA LEU A 60 4.07 11.72 -8.91
C LEU A 60 4.17 10.22 -9.19
N LEU A 61 3.72 9.77 -10.35
CA LEU A 61 3.99 8.40 -10.80
C LEU A 61 5.48 8.25 -11.13
N ALA A 62 6.02 7.08 -10.79
CA ALA A 62 7.40 6.77 -11.10
C ALA A 62 7.55 6.49 -12.60
N THR A 63 8.76 6.67 -13.12
CA THR A 63 9.04 6.23 -14.50
C THR A 63 8.83 4.72 -14.62
N ALA A 64 8.07 4.31 -15.64
CA ALA A 64 7.75 2.91 -15.86
C ALA A 64 9.03 2.08 -16.00
N GLY A 65 9.16 1.03 -15.19
CA GLY A 65 10.35 0.16 -15.16
C GLY A 65 11.45 0.60 -14.19
N SER A 66 11.30 1.72 -13.48
CA SER A 66 12.20 2.05 -12.38
C SER A 66 12.02 1.09 -11.20
N ALA A 67 13.11 0.78 -10.51
CA ALA A 67 13.05 -0.01 -9.29
C ALA A 67 12.22 0.78 -8.24
N GLY A 68 11.25 0.10 -7.63
CA GLY A 68 10.31 0.72 -6.69
C GLY A 68 9.07 1.35 -7.33
N ALA A 69 8.95 1.38 -8.67
CA ALA A 69 7.81 2.01 -9.36
C ALA A 69 6.45 1.47 -8.93
N LYS A 70 6.31 0.14 -8.84
CA LYS A 70 5.05 -0.51 -8.42
C LYS A 70 4.57 0.02 -7.07
N GLU A 71 5.45 0.01 -6.07
CA GLU A 71 5.11 0.47 -4.72
C GLU A 71 4.83 1.98 -4.71
N ASN A 72 5.56 2.77 -5.51
CA ASN A 72 5.28 4.18 -5.66
C ASN A 72 3.87 4.42 -6.25
N ASP A 73 3.51 3.72 -7.31
CA ASP A 73 2.23 3.91 -7.99
C ASP A 73 1.03 3.45 -7.13
N GLU A 74 1.21 2.39 -6.33
CA GLU A 74 0.26 1.99 -5.28
C GLU A 74 0.12 3.09 -4.21
N GLY A 75 1.24 3.67 -3.77
CA GLY A 75 1.24 4.81 -2.85
C GLY A 75 0.52 6.04 -3.42
N VAL A 76 0.71 6.35 -4.71
CA VAL A 76 -0.01 7.43 -5.41
C VAL A 76 -1.52 7.17 -5.38
N THR A 77 -1.94 5.93 -5.61
CA THR A 77 -3.36 5.53 -5.56
C THR A 77 -3.94 5.78 -4.17
N HIS A 78 -3.26 5.36 -3.11
CA HIS A 78 -3.69 5.60 -1.73
C HIS A 78 -3.68 7.08 -1.35
N PHE A 79 -2.69 7.84 -1.83
CA PHE A 79 -2.62 9.28 -1.63
C PHE A 79 -3.83 9.99 -2.25
N GLN A 80 -4.23 9.64 -3.48
CA GLN A 80 -5.42 10.22 -4.12
C GLN A 80 -6.71 9.91 -3.33
N GLN A 81 -6.76 8.76 -2.65
CA GLN A 81 -7.86 8.37 -1.76
C GLN A 81 -7.80 9.02 -0.37
N LYS A 82 -6.78 9.85 -0.09
CA LYS A 82 -6.53 10.48 1.21
C LYS A 82 -6.18 9.50 2.33
N HIS A 83 -5.75 8.29 1.97
CA HIS A 83 -5.20 7.31 2.90
C HIS A 83 -3.71 7.59 3.11
N TRP A 84 -3.40 8.71 3.77
CA TRP A 84 -2.03 9.24 3.85
C TRP A 84 -1.05 8.32 4.57
N ASP A 85 -1.52 7.63 5.61
CA ASP A 85 -0.78 6.61 6.35
C ASP A 85 -0.40 5.43 5.45
N VAL A 86 -1.36 4.90 4.69
CA VAL A 86 -1.12 3.80 3.74
C VAL A 86 -0.19 4.24 2.59
N ALA A 87 -0.38 5.46 2.10
CA ALA A 87 0.49 6.05 1.08
C ALA A 87 1.94 6.15 1.59
N GLN A 88 2.15 6.61 2.82
CA GLN A 88 3.47 6.69 3.45
C GLN A 88 4.15 5.31 3.47
N GLU A 89 3.43 4.24 3.83
CA GLU A 89 3.99 2.89 3.84
C GLU A 89 4.47 2.45 2.45
N HIS A 90 3.66 2.66 1.42
CA HIS A 90 4.00 2.30 0.05
C HIS A 90 5.17 3.12 -0.50
N PHE A 91 5.21 4.43 -0.25
CA PHE A 91 6.35 5.26 -0.62
C PHE A 91 7.62 4.83 0.12
N THR A 92 7.51 4.45 1.40
CA THR A 92 8.65 3.92 2.16
C THR A 92 9.15 2.60 1.56
N LYS A 93 8.26 1.71 1.13
CA LYS A 93 8.64 0.46 0.43
C LYS A 93 9.31 0.75 -0.90
N ALA A 94 8.81 1.73 -1.68
CA ALA A 94 9.45 2.16 -2.92
C ALA A 94 10.89 2.64 -2.68
N LEU A 95 11.10 3.45 -1.64
CA LEU A 95 12.43 3.96 -1.27
C LEU A 95 13.35 2.91 -0.63
N ALA A 96 12.79 1.86 -0.02
CA ALA A 96 13.58 0.71 0.41
C ALA A 96 14.12 -0.10 -0.77
N ILE A 97 13.40 -0.11 -1.90
CA ILE A 97 13.83 -0.75 -3.15
C ILE A 97 14.80 0.14 -3.93
N ASN A 98 14.50 1.44 -4.01
CA ASN A 98 15.31 2.43 -4.68
C ASN A 98 15.37 3.74 -3.87
N PRO A 99 16.42 3.92 -3.05
CA PRO A 99 16.59 5.12 -2.24
C PRO A 99 16.70 6.42 -3.06
N ASP A 100 17.16 6.30 -4.30
CA ASP A 100 17.44 7.41 -5.21
C ASP A 100 16.27 7.66 -6.20
N LEU A 101 15.05 7.24 -5.85
CA LEU A 101 13.85 7.52 -6.64
C LEU A 101 13.31 8.93 -6.33
N PRO A 102 13.47 9.94 -7.22
CA PRO A 102 13.07 11.31 -6.92
C PRO A 102 11.56 11.44 -6.71
N GLU A 103 10.73 10.73 -7.47
CA GLU A 103 9.28 10.70 -7.26
C GLU A 103 8.90 10.10 -5.91
N GLY A 104 9.58 9.02 -5.49
CA GLY A 104 9.35 8.39 -4.19
C GLY A 104 9.70 9.31 -3.02
N GLN A 105 10.83 10.03 -3.12
CA GLN A 105 11.23 11.03 -2.12
C GLN A 105 10.21 12.16 -2.03
N TYR A 106 9.78 12.69 -3.19
CA TYR A 106 8.77 13.74 -3.25
C TYR A 106 7.42 13.29 -2.67
N ASN A 107 7.00 12.07 -3.01
CA ASN A 107 5.72 11.52 -2.60
C ASN A 107 5.66 11.18 -1.11
N LEU A 108 6.75 10.64 -0.56
CA LEU A 108 6.86 10.42 0.87
C LEU A 108 6.77 11.75 1.62
N ALA A 109 7.43 12.79 1.11
CA ALA A 109 7.33 14.13 1.69
C ALA A 109 5.89 14.67 1.68
N LEU A 110 5.15 14.49 0.58
CA LEU A 110 3.74 14.86 0.51
C LEU A 110 2.89 14.12 1.55
N ALA A 111 3.07 12.80 1.70
CA ALA A 111 2.33 12.01 2.67
C ALA A 111 2.63 12.45 4.11
N LEU A 112 3.91 12.68 4.42
CA LEU A 112 4.35 13.17 5.73
C LEU A 112 3.79 14.57 6.03
N ASP A 113 3.74 15.47 5.05
CA ASP A 113 3.11 16.79 5.21
C ASP A 113 1.61 16.66 5.56
N LYS A 114 0.88 15.79 4.84
CA LYS A 114 -0.54 15.52 5.14
C LYS A 114 -0.77 14.91 6.52
N LEU A 115 0.23 14.20 7.05
CA LEU A 115 0.21 13.63 8.40
C LEU A 115 0.70 14.62 9.48
N GLY A 116 1.13 15.82 9.11
CA GLY A 116 1.64 16.85 10.03
C GLY A 116 3.12 16.69 10.40
N ASN A 117 3.83 15.75 9.78
CA ASN A 117 5.25 15.47 10.00
C ASN A 117 6.14 16.39 9.14
N HIS A 118 5.95 17.71 9.28
CA HIS A 118 6.57 18.71 8.40
C HIS A 118 8.10 18.71 8.41
N GLY A 119 8.72 18.34 9.54
CA GLY A 119 10.19 18.26 9.66
C GLY A 119 10.78 17.17 8.77
N GLU A 120 10.19 15.98 8.80
CA GLU A 120 10.61 14.86 7.95
C GLU A 120 10.24 15.12 6.48
N ALA A 121 9.07 15.68 6.21
CA ALA A 121 8.68 16.10 4.87
C ALA A 121 9.73 17.02 4.23
N THR A 122 10.24 17.99 4.99
CA THR A 122 11.28 18.92 4.53
C THR A 122 12.56 18.19 4.09
N ASN A 123 12.97 17.15 4.83
CA ASN A 123 14.17 16.38 4.48
C ASN A 123 13.97 15.62 3.16
N HIS A 124 12.84 14.95 3.02
CA HIS A 124 12.51 14.19 1.80
C HIS A 124 12.32 15.10 0.58
N PHE A 125 11.72 16.28 0.76
CA PHE A 125 11.63 17.29 -0.29
C PHE A 125 13.01 17.77 -0.76
N LYS A 126 13.95 18.02 0.15
CA LYS A 126 15.33 18.37 -0.21
C LYS A 126 16.02 17.24 -0.98
N MET A 127 15.79 15.98 -0.58
CA MET A 127 16.33 14.83 -1.29
C MET A 127 15.77 14.72 -2.71
N ALA A 128 14.46 14.89 -2.88
CA ALA A 128 13.83 14.89 -4.20
C ALA A 128 14.43 15.97 -5.12
N LEU A 129 14.59 17.19 -4.60
CA LEU A 129 15.21 18.30 -5.35
C LEU A 129 16.68 18.03 -5.69
N ASN A 130 17.44 17.40 -4.79
CA ASN A 130 18.84 17.05 -5.05
C ASN A 130 18.99 15.96 -6.11
N LEU A 131 18.07 14.99 -6.15
CA LEU A 131 18.09 13.88 -7.11
C LEU A 131 17.65 14.32 -8.51
N ALA A 132 16.68 15.23 -8.59
CA ALA A 132 16.11 15.71 -9.85
C ALA A 132 15.98 17.24 -9.87
N PRO A 133 17.10 17.98 -9.83
CA PRO A 133 17.09 19.45 -9.73
C PRO A 133 16.49 20.13 -10.96
N GLU A 134 16.49 19.45 -12.11
CA GLU A 134 15.98 20.00 -13.37
C GLU A 134 14.55 19.58 -13.69
N ASP A 135 13.97 18.65 -12.94
CA ASP A 135 12.59 18.19 -13.15
C ASP A 135 11.60 19.29 -12.71
N PRO A 136 10.85 19.92 -13.64
CA PRO A 136 9.90 20.96 -13.32
C PRO A 136 8.81 20.50 -12.35
N ARG A 137 8.45 19.21 -12.35
CA ARG A 137 7.43 18.65 -11.44
C ARG A 137 7.88 18.73 -9.98
N ILE A 138 9.19 18.67 -9.73
CA ILE A 138 9.80 18.72 -8.40
C ILE A 138 10.28 20.14 -8.10
N LYS A 139 11.14 20.71 -8.96
CA LYS A 139 11.78 22.01 -8.70
C LYS A 139 10.80 23.16 -8.69
N ASP A 140 9.66 23.06 -9.38
CA ASP A 140 8.63 24.09 -9.40
C ASP A 140 7.44 23.82 -8.50
N SER A 141 7.46 22.71 -7.75
CA SER A 141 6.41 22.37 -6.78
C SER A 141 6.30 23.44 -5.69
N GLY A 142 5.11 24.04 -5.57
CA GLY A 142 4.85 25.10 -4.59
C GLY A 142 4.98 24.61 -3.14
N ILE A 143 4.49 23.41 -2.85
CA ILE A 143 4.59 22.82 -1.51
C ILE A 143 6.02 22.49 -1.14
N LEU A 144 6.81 21.95 -2.08
CA LEU A 144 8.23 21.70 -1.85
C LEU A 144 8.95 23.00 -1.51
N LYS A 145 8.77 24.07 -2.31
CA LYS A 145 9.38 25.39 -2.08
C LYS A 145 9.00 25.97 -0.72
N ALA A 146 7.75 25.81 -0.30
CA ALA A 146 7.29 26.26 1.01
C ALA A 146 8.02 25.57 2.18
N HIS A 147 8.38 24.29 2.04
CA HIS A 147 9.13 23.54 3.05
C HIS A 147 10.64 23.87 3.06
N VAL A 148 11.25 23.98 1.87
CA VAL A 148 12.71 24.14 1.79
C VAL A 148 13.19 25.59 1.97
N GLY A 149 12.25 26.54 1.99
CA GLY A 149 12.53 27.96 2.00
C GLY A 149 12.74 28.45 0.57
N GLY A 150 11.70 29.07 0.01
CA GLY A 150 11.76 29.74 -1.29
C GLY A 150 12.69 30.94 -1.30
#